data_AF-F3FTR6-F1
#
_entry.id   AF-F3FTR6-F1
#
_cell.length_a   1.000
_cell.length_b   1.000
_cell.length_c   1.000
_cell.angle_alpha   90.00
_cell.angle_beta   90.00
_cell.angle_gamma   90.00
#
_symmetry.space_group_name_H-M   'P 1'
#
loop_
_entity.id
_entity.type
_entity.pdbx_description
1 polymer ?
#
loop_
_entity_poly.entity_id
_entity_poly.type
_entity_poly.pdbx_seq_one_letter_code
_entity_poly.pdbx_strand_id
1 'polypeptide(L)'
;HWLDWCAGKGHLGRRLTVPGQRLTCLEHDPALIEAGLALSTRQGIDARHVQQDVMADDTWRYLQPEHTPVALHACGDLHIQLMELASQTGCRRMAIAPCCYNRTRHELYQALSSEGKASGLKLSRDELGLPLSETVTAGARVRRQRDISMARRLGFDLLQRRLRGIDDYLPTPSLPTSWLDASYADYCNHLAKLKHLPAPGQQDWAALEAAGWKRLAEVRNLELVRDLFRRPLEMW
;
A
#
# COMPACT_ATOMS: atom_id res chain seq x y z
N HIS A 1 14.67 6.00 24.49
CA HIS A 1 14.74 7.03 23.44
C HIS A 1 13.95 6.51 22.25
N TRP A 2 12.95 7.25 21.75
CA TRP A 2 12.12 6.83 20.62
C TRP A 2 12.78 7.19 19.29
N LEU A 3 12.77 6.27 18.32
CA LEU A 3 13.17 6.56 16.94
C LEU A 3 11.97 6.37 16.03
N ASP A 4 11.42 7.45 15.48
CA ASP A 4 10.31 7.43 14.53
C ASP A 4 10.87 7.32 13.11
N TRP A 5 10.60 6.20 12.45
CA TRP A 5 11.13 5.82 11.14
C TRP A 5 10.11 6.14 10.04
N CYS A 6 10.56 6.79 8.96
CA CYS A 6 9.66 7.41 7.97
C CYS A 6 8.65 8.35 8.65
N ALA A 7 9.17 9.24 9.49
CA ALA A 7 8.38 9.92 10.51
C ALA A 7 7.33 10.91 9.94
N GLY A 8 7.50 11.38 8.70
CA GLY A 8 6.80 12.54 8.18
C GLY A 8 6.97 13.74 9.13
N LYS A 9 5.87 14.17 9.74
CA LYS A 9 5.85 15.26 10.74
C LYS A 9 6.10 14.78 12.18
N GLY A 10 6.51 13.52 12.37
CA GLY A 10 6.73 12.89 13.68
C GLY A 10 5.48 12.77 14.53
N HIS A 11 4.30 12.53 13.93
CA HIS A 11 3.05 12.43 14.69
C HIS A 11 3.04 11.25 15.67
N LEU A 12 3.53 10.08 15.24
CA LEU A 12 3.58 8.88 16.06
C LEU A 12 4.59 9.05 17.20
N GLY A 13 5.84 9.40 16.88
CA GLY A 13 6.90 9.58 17.85
C GLY A 13 6.53 10.59 18.92
N ARG A 14 5.94 11.74 18.55
CA ARG A 14 5.46 12.76 19.52
C ARG A 14 4.33 12.24 20.40
N ARG A 15 3.43 11.40 19.87
CA ARG A 15 2.33 10.81 20.65
C ARG A 15 2.81 9.79 21.68
N LEU A 16 3.92 9.11 21.41
CA LEU A 16 4.53 8.10 22.28
C LEU A 16 5.51 8.69 23.30
N THR A 17 6.11 9.84 22.98
CA THR A 17 7.11 10.48 23.85
C THR A 17 6.43 11.13 25.04
N VAL A 18 6.87 10.78 26.25
CA VAL A 18 6.44 11.40 27.51
C VAL A 18 7.55 12.29 28.08
N PRO A 19 7.26 13.19 29.05
CA PRO A 19 8.27 14.07 29.64
C PRO A 19 9.50 13.31 30.14
N GLY A 20 10.69 13.85 29.85
CA GLY A 20 11.98 13.23 30.18
C GLY A 20 12.49 12.19 29.17
N GLN A 21 11.71 11.88 28.13
CA GLN A 21 12.16 11.04 27.01
C GLN A 21 12.58 11.87 25.80
N ARG A 22 13.47 11.29 24.99
CA ARG A 22 13.95 11.85 23.73
C ARG A 22 13.31 11.17 22.53
N LEU A 23 13.13 11.95 21.47
CA LEU A 23 12.64 11.51 20.17
C LEU A 23 13.66 11.82 19.07
N THR A 24 13.87 10.90 18.14
CA THR A 24 14.54 11.15 16.87
C THR A 24 13.63 10.74 15.73
N CYS A 25 13.35 11.66 14.81
CA CYS A 25 12.54 11.43 13.63
C CYS A 25 13.47 11.36 12.41
N LEU A 26 13.42 10.27 11.65
CA LEU A 26 14.08 10.14 10.36
C LEU A 26 13.05 10.34 9.25
N GLU A 27 13.29 11.32 8.38
CA GLU A 27 12.39 11.67 7.28
C GLU A 27 13.20 12.16 6.07
N HIS A 28 12.72 11.91 4.86
CA HIS A 28 13.39 12.32 3.63
C HIS A 28 12.94 13.71 3.14
N ASP A 29 11.64 14.03 3.26
CA ASP A 29 11.05 15.29 2.77
C ASP A 29 11.36 16.48 3.68
N PRO A 30 12.13 17.50 3.20
CA PRO A 30 12.46 18.69 3.97
C PRO A 30 11.25 19.47 4.51
N ALA A 31 10.14 19.52 3.76
CA ALA A 31 8.95 20.26 4.18
C ALA A 31 8.24 19.56 5.35
N LEU A 32 8.26 18.22 5.39
CA LEU A 32 7.70 17.46 6.50
C LEU A 32 8.56 17.59 7.76
N ILE A 33 9.89 17.63 7.59
CA ILE A 33 10.86 17.85 8.66
C ILE A 33 10.66 19.21 9.32
N GLU A 34 10.59 20.29 8.53
CA GLU A 34 10.38 21.64 9.04
C GLU A 34 9.05 21.74 9.81
N ALA A 35 7.98 21.20 9.23
CA ALA A 35 6.67 21.16 9.88
C ALA A 35 6.71 20.34 11.19
N GLY A 36 7.42 19.21 11.19
CA GLY A 36 7.63 18.35 12.36
C GLY A 36 8.39 19.06 13.48
N LEU A 37 9.46 19.78 13.14
CA LEU A 37 10.26 20.56 14.09
C LEU A 37 9.39 21.65 14.74
N ALA A 38 8.68 22.45 13.96
CA ALA A 38 7.79 23.49 14.46
C ALA A 38 6.69 22.92 15.39
N LEU A 39 6.23 21.71 15.11
CA LEU A 39 5.26 20.99 15.92
C LEU A 39 5.84 20.47 17.24
N SER A 40 7.05 19.88 17.23
CA SER A 40 7.73 19.44 18.45
C SER A 40 8.08 20.61 19.37
N THR A 41 8.61 21.70 18.81
CA THR A 41 8.97 22.91 19.57
C THR A 41 7.75 23.50 20.29
N ARG A 42 6.60 23.61 19.60
CA ARG A 42 5.35 24.09 20.21
C ARG A 42 4.86 23.22 21.36
N GLN A 43 5.22 21.93 21.38
CA GLN A 43 4.83 20.98 22.42
C GLN A 43 5.90 20.79 23.51
N GLY A 44 7.07 21.45 23.39
CA GLY A 44 8.17 21.27 24.34
C GLY A 44 8.76 19.87 24.37
N ILE A 45 8.66 19.12 23.26
CA ILE A 45 9.20 17.76 23.16
C ILE A 45 10.68 17.84 22.75
N ASP A 46 11.56 17.15 23.49
CA ASP A 46 12.97 16.94 23.11
C ASP A 46 13.04 16.00 21.90
N ALA A 47 12.85 16.57 20.71
CA ALA A 47 12.79 15.87 19.44
C ALA A 47 13.83 16.42 18.46
N ARG A 48 14.67 15.51 17.95
CA ARG A 48 15.56 15.77 16.83
C ARG A 48 14.90 15.30 15.54
N HIS A 49 14.70 16.18 14.57
CA HIS A 49 14.27 15.80 13.22
C HIS A 49 15.48 15.79 12.29
N VAL A 50 15.69 14.68 11.59
CA VAL A 50 16.87 14.44 10.74
C VAL A 50 16.41 14.15 9.33
N GLN A 51 16.98 14.88 8.37
CA GLN A 51 16.85 14.55 6.96
C GLN A 51 17.68 13.30 6.67
N GLN A 52 17.01 12.18 6.42
CA GLN A 52 17.64 10.90 6.14
C GLN A 52 16.78 10.11 5.15
N ASP A 53 17.38 9.67 4.05
CA ASP A 53 16.81 8.55 3.29
C ASP A 53 17.09 7.26 4.08
N VAL A 54 16.03 6.66 4.59
CA VAL A 54 16.14 5.49 5.45
C VAL A 54 16.61 4.23 4.72
N MET A 55 16.59 4.24 3.38
CA MET A 55 17.13 3.16 2.54
C MET A 55 18.62 3.34 2.24
N ALA A 56 19.23 4.48 2.63
CA ALA A 56 20.64 4.72 2.38
C ALA A 56 21.54 3.86 3.29
N ASP A 57 22.71 3.49 2.77
CA ASP A 57 23.69 2.62 3.42
C ASP A 57 24.23 3.14 4.76
N ASP A 58 24.09 4.44 5.03
CA ASP A 58 24.58 5.07 6.26
C ASP A 58 23.51 5.20 7.35
N THR A 59 22.27 4.80 7.07
CA THR A 59 21.12 4.96 7.97
C THR A 59 21.33 4.25 9.31
N TRP A 60 22.08 3.14 9.32
CA TRP A 60 22.39 2.38 10.54
C TRP A 60 23.05 3.25 11.63
N ARG A 61 23.73 4.34 11.26
CA ARG A 61 24.38 5.27 12.20
C ARG A 61 23.41 5.97 13.14
N TYR A 62 22.13 6.06 12.75
CA TYR A 62 21.07 6.67 13.55
C TYR A 62 20.40 5.68 14.50
N LEU A 63 20.74 4.40 14.43
CA LEU A 63 20.23 3.35 15.31
C LEU A 63 21.27 3.01 16.39
N GLN A 64 20.79 2.87 17.62
CA GLN A 64 21.61 2.51 18.78
C GLN A 64 20.84 1.48 19.64
N PRO A 65 21.52 0.63 20.41
CA PRO A 65 20.86 -0.41 21.23
C PRO A 65 19.75 0.10 22.16
N GLU A 66 19.88 1.33 22.67
CA GLU A 66 18.96 2.02 23.57
C GLU A 66 17.76 2.66 22.87
N HIS A 67 17.77 2.73 21.54
CA HIS A 67 16.62 3.19 20.78
C HIS A 67 15.49 2.17 20.83
N THR A 68 14.26 2.68 20.87
CA THR A 68 13.04 1.91 20.58
C THR A 68 12.50 2.43 19.25
N PRO A 69 12.80 1.78 18.12
CA PRO A 69 12.28 2.21 16.84
C PRO A 69 10.79 1.94 16.71
N VAL A 70 10.10 2.88 16.08
CA VAL A 70 8.68 2.78 15.73
C VAL A 70 8.50 3.16 14.28
N ALA A 71 7.57 2.49 13.61
CA ALA A 71 7.26 2.79 12.21
C ALA A 71 5.79 2.55 11.93
N LEU A 72 5.09 3.62 11.52
CA LEU A 72 3.72 3.56 11.01
C LEU A 72 3.75 3.94 9.55
N HIS A 73 3.24 3.06 8.68
CA HIS A 73 3.27 3.24 7.23
C HIS A 73 4.68 3.21 6.58
N ALA A 74 5.70 2.66 7.25
CA ALA A 74 6.93 2.24 6.56
C ALA A 74 6.62 1.03 5.66
N CYS A 75 6.23 1.31 4.41
CA CYS A 75 5.70 0.31 3.50
C CYS A 75 6.81 -0.52 2.84
N GLY A 76 6.56 -1.83 2.66
CA GLY A 76 7.43 -2.73 1.93
C GLY A 76 8.88 -2.71 2.41
N ASP A 77 9.84 -2.45 1.52
CA ASP A 77 11.26 -2.52 1.88
C ASP A 77 11.65 -1.55 3.02
N LEU A 78 10.88 -0.48 3.25
CA LEU A 78 11.15 0.50 4.32
C LEU A 78 11.07 -0.11 5.73
N HIS A 79 10.10 -0.97 6.03
CA HIS A 79 10.03 -1.61 7.35
C HIS A 79 11.01 -2.78 7.45
N ILE A 80 11.25 -3.48 6.34
CA ILE A 80 12.24 -4.56 6.26
C ILE A 80 13.62 -4.02 6.62
N GLN A 81 14.02 -2.90 6.01
CA GLN A 81 15.25 -2.20 6.31
C GLN A 81 15.35 -1.83 7.81
N LEU A 82 14.27 -1.31 8.40
CA LEU A 82 14.26 -1.02 9.83
C LEU A 82 14.48 -2.29 10.68
N MET A 83 13.76 -3.38 10.37
CA MET A 83 13.89 -4.64 11.11
C MET A 83 15.31 -5.18 11.05
N GLU A 84 15.90 -5.19 9.86
CA GLU A 84 17.28 -5.66 9.65
C GLU A 84 18.28 -4.80 10.41
N LEU A 85 18.24 -3.48 10.24
CA LEU A 85 19.19 -2.58 10.90
C LEU A 85 19.03 -2.58 12.41
N ALA A 86 17.80 -2.52 12.93
CA ALA A 86 17.55 -2.52 14.36
C ALA A 86 17.96 -3.84 15.03
N SER A 87 17.82 -4.97 14.32
CA SER A 87 18.34 -6.27 14.75
C SER A 87 19.88 -6.26 14.78
N GLN A 88 20.52 -5.80 13.70
CA GLN A 88 21.98 -5.71 13.60
C GLN A 88 22.59 -4.77 14.65
N THR A 89 21.94 -3.64 14.96
CA THR A 89 22.40 -2.67 15.95
C THR A 89 22.03 -3.05 17.39
N GLY A 90 21.31 -4.16 17.59
CA GLY A 90 20.96 -4.66 18.92
C GLY A 90 19.86 -3.86 19.64
N CYS A 91 18.96 -3.20 18.90
CA CYS A 91 17.80 -2.56 19.50
C CYS A 91 16.93 -3.61 20.20
N ARG A 92 16.67 -3.41 21.50
CA ARG A 92 15.96 -4.43 22.31
C ARG A 92 14.46 -4.50 22.06
N ARG A 93 13.89 -3.44 21.49
CA ARG A 93 12.44 -3.27 21.30
C ARG A 93 12.19 -2.52 20.02
N MET A 94 11.14 -2.91 19.29
CA MET A 94 10.59 -2.16 18.17
C MET A 94 9.07 -2.32 18.11
N ALA A 95 8.37 -1.35 17.53
CA ALA A 95 6.94 -1.46 17.26
C ALA A 95 6.65 -0.97 15.83
N ILE A 96 6.29 -1.89 14.95
CA ILE A 96 6.03 -1.61 13.54
C ILE A 96 4.60 -1.98 13.17
N ALA A 97 3.99 -1.18 12.29
CA ALA A 97 2.67 -1.44 11.70
C ALA A 97 2.76 -1.26 10.17
N PRO A 98 3.41 -2.21 9.46
CA PRO A 98 3.51 -2.16 8.01
C PRO A 98 2.15 -2.38 7.35
N CYS A 99 1.90 -1.69 6.23
CA CYS A 99 0.60 -1.72 5.57
C CYS A 99 0.66 -1.95 4.06
N CYS A 100 1.84 -2.04 3.44
CA CYS A 100 1.95 -2.35 2.01
C CYS A 100 3.16 -3.24 1.67
N TYR A 101 3.02 -4.56 1.83
CA TYR A 101 4.08 -5.53 1.56
C TYR A 101 4.54 -5.57 0.10
N ASN A 102 3.65 -5.22 -0.84
CA ASN A 102 3.97 -5.18 -2.27
C ASN A 102 4.92 -4.04 -2.68
N ARG A 103 5.24 -3.09 -1.80
CA ARG A 103 6.22 -2.01 -2.08
C ARG A 103 7.65 -2.51 -1.89
N THR A 104 7.98 -3.58 -2.60
CA THR A 104 9.31 -4.20 -2.56
C THR A 104 9.98 -4.13 -3.93
N ARG A 105 11.31 -4.03 -3.92
CA ARG A 105 12.14 -4.12 -5.13
C ARG A 105 12.15 -5.53 -5.74
N HIS A 106 11.83 -6.55 -4.95
CA HIS A 106 11.91 -7.94 -5.38
C HIS A 106 10.64 -8.37 -6.13
N GLU A 107 10.79 -9.15 -7.19
CA GLU A 107 9.64 -9.76 -7.88
C GLU A 107 8.95 -10.82 -7.01
N LEU A 108 9.74 -11.54 -6.21
CA LEU A 108 9.30 -12.52 -5.23
C LEU A 108 9.69 -12.05 -3.82
N TYR A 109 8.73 -12.10 -2.90
CA TYR A 109 8.94 -11.73 -1.49
C TYR A 109 10.08 -12.54 -0.86
N GLN A 110 10.89 -11.85 -0.07
CA GLN A 110 11.97 -12.47 0.72
C GLN A 110 11.55 -12.47 2.18
N ALA A 111 11.17 -13.64 2.69
CA ALA A 111 10.81 -13.79 4.10
C ALA A 111 12.02 -13.52 5.00
N LEU A 112 11.79 -12.89 6.15
CA LEU A 112 12.85 -12.57 7.11
C LEU A 112 13.07 -13.70 8.13
N SER A 113 11.98 -14.33 8.57
CA SER A 113 12.00 -15.42 9.55
C SER A 113 12.68 -16.68 9.01
N SER A 114 13.25 -17.49 9.90
CA SER A 114 13.81 -18.81 9.55
C SER A 114 12.77 -19.73 8.92
N GLU A 115 11.59 -19.76 9.51
CA GLU A 115 10.43 -20.53 9.09
C GLU A 115 9.94 -20.07 7.72
N GLY A 116 9.91 -18.75 7.51
CA GLY A 116 9.52 -18.19 6.23
C GLY A 116 10.51 -18.49 5.12
N LYS A 117 11.81 -18.43 5.41
CA LYS A 117 12.88 -18.83 4.46
C LYS A 117 12.86 -20.31 4.12
N ALA A 118 12.46 -21.17 5.07
CA ALA A 118 12.32 -22.61 4.85
C ALA A 118 11.02 -22.99 4.13
N SER A 119 10.07 -22.06 4.01
CA SER A 119 8.78 -22.31 3.36
C SER A 119 8.93 -22.49 1.85
N GLY A 120 8.15 -23.41 1.28
CA GLY A 120 8.00 -23.54 -0.17
C GLY A 120 7.10 -22.46 -0.80
N LEU A 121 6.43 -21.64 0.03
CA LEU A 121 5.54 -20.58 -0.44
C LEU A 121 6.34 -19.47 -1.11
N LYS A 122 6.01 -19.15 -2.36
CA LYS A 122 6.57 -18.04 -3.11
C LYS A 122 5.46 -17.06 -3.43
N LEU A 123 5.54 -15.86 -2.89
CA LEU A 123 4.60 -14.79 -3.18
C LEU A 123 5.23 -13.79 -4.12
N SER A 124 4.59 -13.58 -5.26
CA SER A 124 4.90 -12.48 -6.16
C SER A 124 4.50 -11.13 -5.56
N ARG A 125 5.09 -10.07 -6.09
CA ARG A 125 4.72 -8.70 -5.72
C ARG A 125 3.22 -8.41 -5.88
N ASP A 126 2.58 -8.98 -6.88
CA ASP A 126 1.14 -8.79 -7.12
C ASP A 126 0.30 -9.53 -6.07
N GLU A 127 0.72 -10.73 -5.66
CA GLU A 127 0.07 -11.49 -4.59
C GLU A 127 0.22 -10.81 -3.22
N LEU A 128 1.35 -10.16 -2.94
CA LEU A 128 1.51 -9.30 -1.74
C LEU A 128 0.56 -8.09 -1.74
N GLY A 129 0.01 -7.71 -2.88
CA GLY A 129 -0.99 -6.66 -3.02
C GLY A 129 -2.38 -7.08 -2.54
N LEU A 130 -2.62 -8.39 -2.39
CA LEU A 130 -3.94 -8.92 -2.10
C LEU A 130 -4.53 -8.42 -0.76
N PRO A 131 -3.82 -8.34 0.37
CA PRO A 131 -4.42 -7.94 1.65
C PRO A 131 -4.55 -6.41 1.83
N LEU A 132 -4.17 -5.60 0.83
CA LEU A 132 -3.95 -4.16 0.98
C LEU A 132 -5.09 -3.27 0.45
N SER A 133 -6.21 -3.86 0.05
CA SER A 133 -7.25 -3.15 -0.72
C SER A 133 -8.40 -2.57 0.12
N GLU A 134 -8.25 -2.52 1.45
CA GLU A 134 -9.33 -2.07 2.34
C GLU A 134 -9.43 -0.53 2.37
N THR A 135 -10.65 0.00 2.18
CA THR A 135 -10.94 1.44 2.24
C THR A 135 -11.81 1.76 3.45
N VAL A 136 -11.23 1.68 4.65
CA VAL A 136 -11.99 1.89 5.90
C VAL A 136 -12.27 3.38 6.18
N THR A 137 -11.40 4.29 5.72
CA THR A 137 -11.46 5.72 6.10
C THR A 137 -11.90 6.68 4.99
N ALA A 138 -12.08 6.20 3.75
CA ALA A 138 -12.45 7.05 2.62
C ALA A 138 -13.90 7.54 2.73
N GLY A 139 -14.16 8.83 2.48
CA GLY A 139 -15.52 9.40 2.50
C GLY A 139 -16.48 8.76 1.48
N ALA A 140 -17.79 8.89 1.70
CA ALA A 140 -18.82 8.20 0.89
C ALA A 140 -18.70 8.46 -0.62
N ARG A 141 -18.33 9.69 -1.02
CA ARG A 141 -18.09 10.05 -2.43
C ARG A 141 -16.95 9.23 -3.04
N VAL A 142 -15.83 9.12 -2.33
CA VAL A 142 -14.64 8.39 -2.80
C VAL A 142 -14.95 6.91 -2.92
N ARG A 143 -15.68 6.34 -1.95
CA ARG A 143 -16.15 4.94 -2.03
C ARG A 143 -17.03 4.71 -3.25
N ARG A 144 -18.01 5.58 -3.50
CA ARG A 144 -18.88 5.48 -4.69
C ARG A 144 -18.09 5.55 -6.00
N GLN A 145 -17.16 6.50 -6.12
CA GLN A 145 -16.33 6.63 -7.33
C GLN A 145 -15.47 5.40 -7.57
N ARG A 146 -14.86 4.84 -6.51
CA ARG A 146 -14.11 3.59 -6.59
C ARG A 146 -14.99 2.45 -7.07
N ASP A 147 -16.17 2.32 -6.49
CA ASP A 147 -17.09 1.22 -6.80
C ASP A 147 -17.55 1.25 -8.25
N ILE A 148 -17.92 2.44 -8.76
CA ILE A 148 -18.22 2.65 -10.19
C ILE A 148 -17.01 2.27 -11.05
N SER A 149 -15.82 2.74 -10.69
CA SER A 149 -14.59 2.44 -11.43
C SER A 149 -14.30 0.95 -11.49
N MET A 150 -14.43 0.23 -10.36
CA MET A 150 -14.21 -1.22 -10.30
C MET A 150 -15.27 -2.00 -11.07
N ALA A 151 -16.56 -1.67 -10.89
CA ALA A 151 -17.65 -2.33 -11.59
C ALA A 151 -17.49 -2.20 -13.11
N ARG A 152 -17.13 -1.01 -13.60
CA ARG A 152 -16.86 -0.77 -15.03
C ARG A 152 -15.67 -1.56 -15.55
N ARG A 153 -14.58 -1.65 -14.79
CA ARG A 153 -13.41 -2.48 -15.16
C ARG A 153 -13.76 -3.96 -15.23
N LEU A 154 -14.55 -4.46 -14.26
CA LEU A 154 -14.97 -5.86 -14.22
C LEU A 154 -15.95 -6.19 -15.35
N GLY A 155 -16.87 -5.27 -15.67
CA GLY A 155 -17.73 -5.43 -16.84
C GLY A 155 -16.92 -5.42 -18.15
N PHE A 156 -15.88 -4.58 -18.25
CA PHE A 156 -14.98 -4.59 -19.40
C PHE A 156 -14.16 -5.87 -19.47
N ASP A 157 -13.75 -6.45 -18.33
CA ASP A 157 -13.09 -7.77 -18.29
C ASP A 157 -13.99 -8.86 -18.91
N LEU A 158 -15.28 -8.85 -18.61
CA LEU A 158 -16.24 -9.78 -19.24
C LEU A 158 -16.35 -9.57 -20.76
N LEU A 159 -16.31 -8.31 -21.20
CA LEU A 159 -16.35 -7.97 -22.63
C LEU A 159 -15.07 -8.39 -23.34
N GLN A 160 -13.89 -8.07 -22.80
CA GLN A 160 -12.61 -8.34 -23.46
C GLN A 160 -12.36 -9.85 -23.63
N ARG A 161 -12.74 -10.68 -22.65
CA ARG A 161 -12.67 -12.15 -22.75
C ARG A 161 -13.49 -12.65 -23.94
N ARG A 162 -14.71 -12.13 -24.09
CA ARG A 162 -15.60 -12.46 -25.21
C ARG A 162 -15.04 -12.03 -26.55
N LEU A 163 -14.51 -10.80 -26.64
CA LEU A 163 -13.95 -10.26 -27.89
C LEU A 163 -12.68 -11.01 -28.33
N ARG A 164 -11.90 -11.52 -27.38
CA ARG A 164 -10.68 -12.29 -27.65
C ARG A 164 -10.93 -13.78 -27.81
N GLY A 165 -12.05 -14.29 -27.28
CA GLY A 165 -12.32 -15.73 -27.17
C GLY A 165 -11.40 -16.46 -26.19
N ILE A 166 -10.83 -15.75 -25.20
CA ILE A 166 -9.86 -16.30 -24.24
C ILE A 166 -10.30 -15.93 -22.83
N ASP A 167 -10.29 -16.92 -21.93
CA ASP A 167 -10.62 -16.74 -20.51
C ASP A 167 -9.41 -16.32 -19.66
N ASP A 168 -8.63 -15.36 -20.16
CA ASP A 168 -7.47 -14.78 -19.47
C ASP A 168 -7.70 -13.30 -19.14
N TYR A 169 -7.28 -12.92 -17.94
CA TYR A 169 -7.33 -11.54 -17.48
C TYR A 169 -6.41 -10.65 -18.32
N LEU A 170 -6.94 -9.53 -18.82
CA LEU A 170 -6.18 -8.51 -19.51
C LEU A 170 -6.12 -7.24 -18.65
N PRO A 171 -4.96 -6.90 -18.05
CA PRO A 171 -4.86 -5.73 -17.19
C PRO A 171 -5.06 -4.44 -17.98
N THR A 172 -5.96 -3.56 -17.54
CA THR A 172 -6.21 -2.23 -18.14
C THR A 172 -5.54 -1.10 -17.37
N PRO A 173 -5.04 -0.04 -18.02
CA PRO A 173 -4.52 1.13 -17.31
C PRO A 173 -5.62 1.79 -16.47
N SER A 174 -5.22 2.51 -15.42
CA SER A 174 -6.15 3.35 -14.66
C SER A 174 -6.53 4.57 -15.50
N LEU A 175 -7.82 4.71 -15.79
CA LEU A 175 -8.36 5.91 -16.43
C LEU A 175 -8.60 7.04 -15.41
N PRO A 176 -8.47 8.31 -15.83
CA PRO A 176 -8.86 9.47 -15.03
C PRO A 176 -10.31 9.38 -14.51
N THR A 177 -10.59 10.00 -13.36
CA THR A 177 -11.92 9.97 -12.74
C THR A 177 -13.03 10.59 -13.59
N SER A 178 -12.69 11.47 -14.54
CA SER A 178 -13.63 12.02 -15.52
C SER A 178 -14.29 10.94 -16.41
N TRP A 179 -13.64 9.78 -16.60
CA TRP A 179 -14.23 8.65 -17.32
C TRP A 179 -15.37 7.96 -16.57
N LEU A 180 -15.59 8.29 -15.29
CA LEU A 180 -16.75 7.81 -14.54
C LEU A 180 -18.04 8.51 -15.00
N ASP A 181 -17.93 9.71 -15.57
CA ASP A 181 -19.07 10.48 -16.08
C ASP A 181 -19.41 10.14 -17.54
N ALA A 182 -18.49 9.46 -18.25
CA ALA A 182 -18.72 8.99 -19.62
C ALA A 182 -19.77 7.85 -19.66
N SER A 183 -20.39 7.66 -20.82
CA SER A 183 -21.23 6.48 -21.04
C SER A 183 -20.40 5.21 -20.91
N TYR A 184 -21.01 4.11 -20.45
CA TYR A 184 -20.29 2.85 -20.32
C TYR A 184 -19.85 2.28 -21.68
N ALA A 185 -20.60 2.57 -22.75
CA ALA A 185 -20.22 2.25 -24.11
C ALA A 185 -18.93 2.98 -24.53
N ASP A 186 -18.83 4.29 -24.28
CA ASP A 186 -17.63 5.06 -24.61
C ASP A 186 -16.42 4.58 -23.82
N TYR A 187 -16.63 4.28 -22.53
CA TYR A 187 -15.61 3.68 -21.65
C TYR A 187 -15.06 2.37 -22.24
N CYS A 188 -15.93 1.44 -22.65
CA CYS A 188 -15.53 0.16 -23.22
C CYS A 188 -14.85 0.30 -24.57
N ASN A 189 -15.37 1.17 -25.45
CA ASN A 189 -14.77 1.43 -26.76
C ASN A 189 -13.38 2.06 -26.63
N HIS A 190 -13.19 2.97 -25.67
CA HIS A 190 -11.90 3.56 -25.39
C HIS A 190 -10.88 2.52 -24.91
N LEU A 191 -11.25 1.67 -23.94
CA LEU A 191 -10.38 0.61 -23.46
C LEU A 191 -10.07 -0.44 -24.53
N ALA A 192 -11.03 -0.81 -25.37
CA ALA A 192 -10.80 -1.72 -26.49
C ALA A 192 -9.74 -1.16 -27.46
N LYS A 193 -9.81 0.13 -27.79
CA LYS A 193 -8.80 0.81 -28.61
C LYS A 193 -7.42 0.81 -27.94
N LEU A 194 -7.35 1.17 -26.65
CA LEU A 194 -6.09 1.18 -25.88
C LEU A 194 -5.45 -0.21 -25.78
N LYS A 195 -6.25 -1.27 -25.85
CA LYS A 195 -5.81 -2.66 -25.77
C LYS A 195 -5.71 -3.36 -27.11
N HIS A 196 -5.86 -2.62 -28.21
CA HIS A 196 -5.81 -3.15 -29.57
C HIS A 196 -6.76 -4.35 -29.78
N LEU A 197 -7.93 -4.30 -29.13
CA LEU A 197 -8.97 -5.31 -29.27
C LEU A 197 -9.87 -5.00 -30.48
N PRO A 198 -10.56 -6.02 -31.02
CA PRO A 198 -11.61 -5.80 -32.00
C PRO A 198 -12.64 -4.78 -31.50
N ALA A 199 -13.24 -4.04 -32.44
CA ALA A 199 -14.31 -3.11 -32.10
C ALA A 199 -15.46 -3.86 -31.41
N PRO A 200 -15.92 -3.44 -30.22
CA PRO A 200 -16.99 -4.12 -29.51
C PRO A 200 -18.30 -4.25 -30.30
N GLY A 201 -18.57 -3.34 -31.24
CA GLY A 201 -19.80 -3.33 -32.02
C GLY A 201 -21.04 -3.05 -31.17
N GLN A 202 -22.20 -3.54 -31.62
CA GLN A 202 -23.45 -3.41 -30.88
C GLN A 202 -23.45 -4.39 -29.70
N GLN A 203 -23.67 -3.86 -28.50
CA GLN A 203 -23.76 -4.64 -27.27
C GLN A 203 -24.97 -4.22 -26.46
N ASP A 204 -25.46 -5.13 -25.62
CA ASP A 204 -26.33 -4.75 -24.50
C ASP A 204 -25.47 -4.12 -23.40
N TRP A 205 -25.23 -2.82 -23.53
CA TRP A 205 -24.39 -2.06 -22.61
C TRP A 205 -24.93 -2.05 -21.19
N ALA A 206 -26.25 -2.00 -21.03
CA ALA A 206 -26.88 -2.00 -19.72
C ALA A 206 -26.69 -3.35 -19.01
N ALA A 207 -26.89 -4.46 -19.72
CA ALA A 207 -26.64 -5.78 -19.16
C ALA A 207 -25.15 -6.00 -18.82
N LEU A 208 -24.22 -5.53 -19.66
CA LEU A 208 -22.79 -5.61 -19.37
C LEU A 208 -22.37 -4.76 -18.16
N GLU A 209 -22.90 -3.55 -18.01
CA GLU A 209 -22.63 -2.70 -16.84
C GLU A 209 -23.18 -3.36 -15.56
N ALA A 210 -24.41 -3.88 -15.61
CA ALA A 210 -25.02 -4.62 -14.51
C ALA A 210 -24.23 -5.89 -14.14
N ALA A 211 -23.71 -6.63 -15.14
CA ALA A 211 -22.84 -7.78 -14.91
C ALA A 211 -21.53 -7.39 -14.23
N GLY A 212 -20.96 -6.21 -14.57
CA GLY A 212 -19.81 -5.64 -13.87
C GLY A 212 -20.08 -5.37 -12.39
N TRP A 213 -21.26 -4.85 -12.04
CA TRP A 213 -21.69 -4.67 -10.65
C TRP A 213 -21.88 -5.98 -9.91
N LYS A 214 -22.47 -7.00 -10.56
CA LYS A 214 -22.60 -8.34 -9.98
C LYS A 214 -21.22 -8.95 -9.70
N ARG A 215 -20.30 -8.84 -10.66
CA ARG A 215 -18.92 -9.30 -10.51
C ARG A 215 -18.18 -8.56 -9.39
N LEU A 216 -18.44 -7.26 -9.21
CA LEU A 216 -17.88 -6.50 -8.09
C LEU A 216 -18.35 -7.06 -6.74
N ALA A 217 -19.63 -7.42 -6.61
CA ALA A 217 -20.14 -8.06 -5.39
C ALA A 217 -19.44 -9.41 -5.12
N GLU A 218 -19.23 -10.23 -6.14
CA GLU A 218 -18.48 -11.48 -6.02
C GLU A 218 -17.03 -11.24 -5.59
N VAL A 219 -16.33 -10.30 -6.22
CA VAL A 219 -14.94 -9.95 -5.86
C VAL A 219 -14.85 -9.47 -4.42
N ARG A 220 -15.80 -8.65 -3.95
CA ARG A 220 -15.85 -8.20 -2.55
C ARG A 220 -16.05 -9.33 -1.56
N ASN A 221 -16.88 -10.31 -1.89
CA ASN A 221 -17.03 -11.48 -1.04
C ASN A 221 -15.71 -12.27 -0.94
N LEU A 222 -14.92 -12.31 -2.03
CA LEU A 222 -13.58 -12.90 -2.02
C LEU A 222 -12.55 -12.03 -1.28
N GLU A 223 -12.73 -10.71 -1.22
CA GLU A 223 -11.89 -9.81 -0.41
C GLU A 223 -11.96 -10.15 1.09
N LEU A 224 -13.11 -10.61 1.60
CA LEU A 224 -13.22 -11.06 2.99
C LEU A 224 -12.26 -12.23 3.32
N VAL A 225 -12.01 -13.10 2.34
CA VAL A 225 -11.05 -14.20 2.49
C VAL A 225 -9.61 -13.68 2.45
N ARG A 226 -9.34 -12.60 1.68
CA ARG A 226 -8.01 -11.99 1.58
C ARG A 226 -7.53 -11.41 2.91
N ASP A 227 -8.44 -10.91 3.74
CA ASP A 227 -8.08 -10.35 5.05
C ASP A 227 -7.52 -11.41 6.03
N LEU A 228 -7.87 -12.69 5.85
CA LEU A 228 -7.29 -13.79 6.64
C LEU A 228 -5.77 -13.91 6.46
N PHE A 229 -5.23 -13.44 5.33
CA PHE A 229 -3.80 -13.53 5.03
C PHE A 229 -2.98 -12.34 5.55
N ARG A 230 -3.61 -11.29 6.07
CA ARG A 230 -2.90 -10.10 6.56
C ARG A 230 -1.99 -10.44 7.74
N ARG A 231 -2.52 -11.11 8.77
CA ARG A 231 -1.74 -11.47 9.96
C ARG A 231 -0.64 -12.50 9.68
N PRO A 232 -0.87 -13.55 8.88
CA PRO A 232 0.21 -14.42 8.43
C PRO A 232 1.34 -13.67 7.73
N LEU A 233 1.04 -12.72 6.83
CA LEU A 233 2.06 -11.91 6.16
C LEU A 233 2.85 -11.00 7.11
N GLU A 234 2.20 -10.44 8.14
CA GLU A 234 2.88 -9.67 9.20
C GLU A 234 3.91 -10.51 9.97
N MET A 235 3.73 -11.82 10.05
CA MET A 235 4.61 -12.72 10.83
C MET A 235 5.67 -13.44 9.97
N TRP A 236 5.64 -13.29 8.64
CA TRP A 236 6.42 -14.10 7.69
C TRP A 236 7.78 -13.48 7.32
#